data_AF-A0A1Z3MLL7-F1
#
_entry.id   AF-A0A1Z3MLL7-F1
#
_cell.length_a   1.000
_cell.length_b   1.000
_cell.length_c   1.000
_cell.angle_alpha   90.00
_cell.angle_beta   90.00
_cell.angle_gamma   90.00
#
_symmetry.space_group_name_H-M   'P 1'
#
loop_
_entity.id
_entity.type
_entity.pdbx_description
1 polymer ?
#
loop_
_entity_poly.entity_id
_entity_poly.type
_entity_poly.pdbx_seq_one_letter_code
_entity_poly.pdbx_strand_id
1 'polypeptide(L)'
;MNVDENWIPADSSYELTMLNYLHKHERSFIKPLRYDASNNDVFPDFCLTDIGGHELFPIEVFGMDTASYLARKAIKESYYNERYGKDGWASWVAPAGPLPHLPDKGCS
;
A
#
# COMPACT_ATOMS: atom_id res chain seq x y z
N MET A 1 11.51 -1.82 16.87
CA MET A 1 10.78 -2.60 15.87
C MET A 1 9.32 -2.55 16.24
N ASN A 2 8.48 -1.97 15.38
CA ASN A 2 7.03 -2.04 15.55
C ASN A 2 6.55 -3.23 14.72
N VAL A 3 6.01 -4.24 15.40
CA VAL A 3 5.38 -5.39 14.78
C VAL A 3 3.88 -5.31 15.06
N ASP A 4 3.06 -5.71 14.10
CA ASP A 4 1.65 -5.93 14.39
C ASP A 4 1.44 -7.26 15.14
N GLU A 5 0.19 -7.55 15.50
CA GLU A 5 -0.20 -8.76 16.24
C GLU A 5 0.17 -10.07 15.49
N ASN A 6 0.37 -9.99 14.17
CA ASN A 6 0.76 -11.09 13.30
C ASN A 6 2.28 -11.12 13.01
N TRP A 7 3.07 -10.33 13.75
CA TRP A 7 4.53 -10.23 13.63
C TRP A 7 5.03 -9.70 12.29
N ILE A 8 4.21 -8.96 11.55
CA ILE A 8 4.63 -8.29 10.32
C ILE A 8 5.41 -7.02 10.69
N PRO A 9 6.66 -6.86 10.23
CA PRO A 9 7.45 -5.67 10.53
C PRO A 9 6.89 -4.45 9.80
N ALA A 10 6.63 -3.36 10.54
CA ALA A 10 6.28 -2.06 9.99
C ALA A 10 7.53 -1.16 9.96
N ASP A 11 7.77 -0.52 8.82
CA ASP A 11 8.90 0.41 8.65
C ASP A 11 8.57 1.82 9.20
N SER A 12 7.29 2.09 9.49
CA SER A 12 6.81 3.30 10.15
C SER A 12 5.54 3.06 11.00
N SER A 13 5.18 4.03 11.85
CA SER A 13 3.91 4.00 12.59
C SER A 13 2.67 4.08 11.69
N TYR A 14 2.81 4.69 10.50
CA TYR A 14 1.73 4.76 9.51
C TYR A 14 1.53 3.42 8.82
N GLU A 15 2.61 2.71 8.48
CA GLU A 15 2.49 1.33 8.01
C GLU A 15 1.83 0.43 9.06
N LEU A 16 2.17 0.59 10.35
CA LEU A 16 1.50 -0.15 11.42
C LEU A 16 -0.02 0.15 11.48
N THR A 17 -0.41 1.40 11.24
CA THR A 17 -1.82 1.80 11.19
C THR A 17 -2.54 1.13 10.01
N MET A 18 -1.90 1.08 8.85
CA MET A 18 -2.44 0.40 7.67
C MET A 18 -2.51 -1.12 7.89
N LEU A 19 -1.49 -1.75 8.48
CA LEU A 19 -1.50 -3.18 8.83
C LEU A 19 -2.69 -3.53 9.72
N ASN A 20 -2.88 -2.79 10.81
CA ASN A 20 -4.01 -2.99 11.71
C ASN A 20 -5.35 -2.78 11.00
N TYR A 21 -5.43 -1.82 10.07
CA TYR A 21 -6.61 -1.59 9.26
C TYR A 21 -6.92 -2.79 8.35
N LEU A 22 -5.93 -3.30 7.62
CA LEU A 22 -6.08 -4.48 6.75
C LEU A 22 -6.48 -5.73 7.55
N HIS A 23 -5.88 -5.95 8.72
CA HIS A 23 -6.24 -7.04 9.62
C HIS A 23 -7.67 -6.92 10.17
N LYS A 24 -8.09 -5.71 10.57
CA LYS A 24 -9.46 -5.47 11.02
C LYS A 24 -10.50 -5.77 9.93
N HIS A 25 -10.14 -5.57 8.66
CA HIS A 25 -10.96 -5.90 7.50
C HIS A 25 -10.76 -7.35 7.00
N GLU A 26 -9.99 -8.16 7.74
CA GLU A 26 -9.68 -9.56 7.44
C GLU A 26 -9.15 -9.75 6.01
N ARG A 27 -8.30 -8.84 5.54
CA ARG A 27 -7.76 -8.87 4.18
C ARG A 27 -6.63 -9.86 4.05
N SER A 28 -6.54 -10.51 2.89
CA SER A 28 -5.29 -11.18 2.48
C SER A 28 -4.43 -10.21 1.69
N PHE A 29 -3.16 -10.10 2.07
CA PHE A 29 -2.22 -9.20 1.43
C PHE A 29 -0.78 -9.71 1.54
N ILE A 30 0.10 -9.15 0.72
CA ILE A 30 1.55 -9.29 0.84
C ILE A 30 2.17 -7.92 1.10
N LYS A 31 3.26 -7.89 1.86
CA LYS A 31 4.14 -6.72 2.02
C LYS A 31 5.43 -6.98 1.24
N PRO A 32 5.63 -6.37 0.04
CA PRO A 32 6.83 -6.59 -0.76
C PRO A 32 8.11 -6.21 0.00
N LEU A 33 9.11 -7.10 -0.01
CA LEU A 33 10.41 -6.82 0.57
C LEU A 33 11.22 -5.95 -0.38
N ARG A 34 11.74 -4.81 0.11
CA ARG A 34 12.54 -3.85 -0.68
C ARG A 34 13.93 -4.39 -1.10
N TYR A 35 14.34 -5.56 -0.60
CA TYR A 35 15.74 -6.04 -0.70
C TYR A 35 16.09 -6.70 -2.04
N ASP A 36 15.11 -7.18 -2.82
CA ASP A 36 15.33 -7.82 -4.13
C ASP A 36 15.24 -6.84 -5.34
N ALA A 37 15.23 -5.53 -5.06
CA ALA A 37 15.03 -4.50 -6.07
C ALA A 37 16.32 -4.05 -6.76
N SER A 38 16.39 -4.19 -8.08
CA SER A 38 17.18 -3.24 -8.88
C SER A 38 16.58 -1.83 -8.72
N ASN A 39 17.43 -0.80 -8.62
CA ASN A 39 17.16 0.59 -8.19
C ASN A 39 15.96 1.35 -8.81
N ASN A 40 15.14 0.77 -9.69
CA ASN A 40 14.11 1.45 -10.47
C ASN A 40 12.69 0.88 -10.37
N ASP A 41 12.47 -0.17 -9.57
CA ASP A 41 11.14 -0.76 -9.41
C ASP A 41 10.33 -0.02 -8.32
N VAL A 42 9.18 0.53 -8.70
CA VAL A 42 8.23 1.13 -7.76
C VAL A 42 7.48 -0.01 -7.05
N PHE A 43 7.79 -0.22 -5.78
CA PHE A 43 7.11 -1.19 -4.93
C PHE A 43 6.06 -0.52 -4.04
N PRO A 44 4.83 -1.04 -4.03
CA PRO A 44 3.84 -0.63 -3.05
C PRO A 44 4.19 -1.13 -1.66
N ASP A 45 3.68 -0.43 -0.64
CA ASP A 45 3.87 -0.83 0.75
C ASP A 45 3.04 -2.09 1.06
N PHE A 46 1.87 -2.25 0.44
CA PHE A 46 1.04 -3.46 0.54
C PHE A 46 0.40 -3.82 -0.81
N CYS A 47 0.11 -5.10 -1.03
CA CYS A 47 -0.70 -5.57 -2.14
C CYS A 47 -1.80 -6.49 -1.63
N LEU A 48 -3.06 -6.16 -1.89
CA LEU A 48 -4.18 -7.07 -1.64
C LEU A 48 -4.13 -8.23 -2.64
N THR A 49 -4.44 -9.44 -2.15
CA THR A 49 -4.44 -10.68 -2.93
C THR A 49 -5.80 -11.37 -2.97
N ASP A 50 -6.78 -10.84 -2.23
CA ASP A 50 -8.11 -11.41 -2.02
C ASP A 50 -9.21 -10.73 -2.83
N ILE A 51 -8.84 -10.10 -3.92
CA ILE A 51 -9.69 -9.31 -4.82
C ILE A 51 -9.84 -10.16 -6.07
N GLY A 52 -11.07 -10.36 -6.50
CA GLY A 52 -11.37 -11.27 -7.61
C GLY A 52 -10.56 -10.89 -8.86
N GLY A 53 -10.01 -11.91 -9.54
CA GLY A 53 -9.09 -11.72 -10.66
C GLY A 53 -7.68 -12.20 -10.33
N HIS A 54 -6.79 -12.16 -11.34
CA HIS A 54 -5.39 -12.57 -11.19
C HIS A 54 -4.46 -11.39 -10.85
N GLU A 55 -4.99 -10.17 -10.68
CA GLU A 55 -4.19 -8.97 -10.46
C GLU A 55 -4.16 -8.57 -8.98
N LEU A 56 -2.96 -8.24 -8.50
CA LEU A 56 -2.75 -7.63 -7.19
C LEU A 56 -3.26 -6.19 -7.19
N PHE A 57 -3.81 -5.71 -6.06
CA PHE A 57 -4.16 -4.30 -5.87
C PHE A 57 -3.19 -3.62 -4.93
N PRO A 58 -2.35 -2.73 -5.45
CA PRO A 58 -1.38 -1.97 -4.66
C PRO A 58 -2.07 -1.01 -3.69
N ILE A 59 -1.50 -0.88 -2.49
CA ILE A 59 -1.80 0.17 -1.52
C ILE A 59 -0.49 0.86 -1.14
N GLU A 60 -0.48 2.19 -1.25
CA GLU A 60 0.66 3.04 -0.92
C GLU A 60 0.37 3.91 0.32
N VAL A 61 1.33 4.02 1.23
CA VAL A 61 1.25 4.86 2.44
C VAL A 61 2.19 6.07 2.30
N PHE A 62 1.61 7.24 2.08
CA PHE A 62 2.35 8.49 2.00
C PHE A 62 2.47 9.14 3.38
N GLY A 63 3.60 8.93 4.08
CA GLY A 63 3.81 9.39 5.45
C GLY A 63 4.72 10.61 5.66
N MET A 64 5.25 11.23 4.60
CA MET A 64 6.07 12.43 4.71
C MET A 64 5.50 13.57 3.85
N ASP A 65 5.82 14.82 4.21
CA ASP A 65 5.28 16.03 3.57
C ASP A 65 6.38 16.95 2.98
N THR A 66 7.63 16.50 2.98
CA THR A 66 8.74 17.28 2.41
C THR A 66 8.60 17.47 0.90
N ALA A 67 9.06 18.59 0.34
CA ALA A 67 8.94 18.89 -1.10
C ALA A 67 9.51 17.80 -2.03
N SER A 68 10.63 17.17 -1.65
CA SER A 68 11.21 16.02 -2.38
C SER A 68 10.31 14.79 -2.34
N TYR A 69 9.51 14.63 -1.29
CA TYR A 69 8.55 13.56 -1.12
C TYR A 69 7.30 13.78 -1.97
N LEU A 70 6.81 15.03 -2.05
CA LEU A 70 5.68 15.39 -2.92
C LEU A 70 5.98 15.13 -4.40
N ALA A 71 7.21 15.44 -4.85
CA ALA A 71 7.64 15.15 -6.21
C ALA A 71 7.65 13.63 -6.49
N ARG A 72 8.12 12.81 -5.52
CA ARG A 72 8.07 11.34 -5.64
C ARG A 72 6.65 10.79 -5.57
N LYS A 73 5.77 11.39 -4.77
CA LYS A 73 4.35 11.01 -4.69
C LYS A 73 3.69 11.13 -6.06
N ALA A 74 3.87 12.25 -6.75
CA ALA A 74 3.33 12.45 -8.10
C ALA A 74 3.86 11.41 -9.10
N ILE A 75 5.16 11.09 -9.05
CA ILE A 75 5.76 10.04 -9.91
C ILE A 75 5.13 8.67 -9.63
N LYS A 76 4.94 8.31 -8.35
CA LYS A 76 4.29 7.05 -7.96
C LYS A 76 2.83 7.00 -8.39
N GLU A 77 2.08 8.09 -8.18
CA GLU A 77 0.69 8.21 -8.64
C GLU A 77 0.57 8.02 -10.15
N SER A 78 1.43 8.66 -10.95
CA SER A 78 1.48 8.45 -12.41
C SER A 78 1.78 7.00 -12.76
N TYR A 79 2.80 6.40 -12.14
CA TYR A 79 3.16 5.00 -12.37
C TYR A 79 2.00 4.05 -12.07
N TYR A 80 1.34 4.19 -10.92
CA TYR A 80 0.23 3.30 -10.56
C TYR A 80 -0.98 3.50 -11.46
N ASN A 81 -1.30 4.75 -11.82
CA ASN A 81 -2.39 5.05 -12.76
C ASN A 81 -2.14 4.45 -14.14
N GLU A 82 -0.89 4.46 -14.63
CA GLU A 82 -0.51 3.85 -15.90
C GLU A 82 -0.54 2.31 -15.83
N ARG A 83 -0.09 1.73 -14.71
CA ARG A 83 0.10 0.28 -14.57
C ARG A 83 -1.17 -0.49 -14.19
N TYR A 84 -2.01 0.09 -13.34
CA TYR A 84 -3.18 -0.55 -12.74
C TYR A 84 -4.50 0.18 -13.08
N GLY A 85 -4.43 1.37 -13.69
CA GLY A 85 -5.59 2.24 -13.87
C GLY A 85 -5.93 3.02 -12.60
N LYS A 86 -6.72 4.09 -12.73
CA LYS A 86 -7.04 5.01 -11.61
C LYS A 86 -7.76 4.33 -10.43
N ASP A 87 -8.51 3.27 -10.73
CA ASP A 87 -9.30 2.52 -9.75
C ASP A 87 -8.66 1.16 -9.39
N GLY A 88 -7.47 0.85 -9.92
CA GLY A 88 -6.77 -0.42 -9.70
C GLY A 88 -5.74 -0.39 -8.56
N TRP A 89 -5.68 0.71 -7.80
CA TRP A 89 -4.81 0.86 -6.65
C TRP A 89 -5.40 1.89 -5.67
N ALA A 90 -4.89 1.92 -4.44
CA ALA A 90 -5.28 2.93 -3.45
C ALA A 90 -4.07 3.56 -2.75
N SER A 91 -4.29 4.70 -2.11
CA SER A 91 -3.30 5.32 -1.25
C SER A 91 -3.90 5.97 -0.01
N TRP A 92 -3.05 6.16 0.99
CA TRP A 92 -3.36 6.94 2.18
C TRP A 92 -2.30 8.02 2.40
N VAL A 93 -2.71 9.26 2.69
CA VAL A 93 -1.81 10.40 2.92
C VAL A 93 -1.68 10.69 4.41
N ALA A 94 -0.96 9.85 5.15
CA ALA A 94 -0.83 9.96 6.59
C ALA A 94 -0.08 11.25 7.04
N PRO A 95 -0.42 11.81 8.22
CA PRO A 95 -1.55 11.44 9.09
C PRO A 95 -2.89 12.06 8.63
N ALA A 96 -2.92 12.74 7.48
CA ALA A 96 -4.09 13.41 6.96
C ALA A 96 -5.05 12.45 6.23
N GLY A 97 -6.31 12.88 6.11
CA GLY A 97 -7.31 12.16 5.33
C GLY A 97 -7.76 10.80 5.90
N PRO A 98 -8.85 10.25 5.37
CA PRO A 98 -9.33 8.93 5.76
C PRO A 98 -8.43 7.83 5.17
N LEU A 99 -8.39 6.68 5.85
CA LEU A 99 -7.90 5.44 5.24
C LEU A 99 -8.74 5.12 3.98
N PRO A 100 -8.13 4.55 2.93
CA PRO A 100 -8.79 4.32 1.66
C PRO A 100 -9.92 3.30 1.81
N HIS A 101 -10.98 3.47 1.01
CA HIS A 101 -11.96 2.41 0.82
C HIS A 101 -11.27 1.24 0.10
N LEU A 102 -11.37 0.04 0.66
CA LEU A 102 -10.77 -1.15 0.07
C LEU A 102 -11.77 -1.85 -0.88
N PRO A 103 -11.36 -2.33 -2.05
CA PRO A 103 -12.24 -3.04 -2.97
C PRO A 103 -12.84 -4.30 -2.32
N ASP A 104 -14.01 -4.73 -2.80
CA ASP A 104 -14.66 -5.95 -2.32
C ASP A 104 -13.75 -7.18 -2.48
N LYS A 105 -13.89 -8.13 -1.56
CA LYS A 105 -13.20 -9.42 -1.69
C LYS A 105 -13.76 -10.17 -2.89
N GLY A 106 -12.89 -10.82 -3.66
CA GLY A 106 -13.31 -11.70 -4.74
C GLY A 106 -14.16 -12.84 -4.21
N CYS A 107 -15.27 -13.14 -4.87
CA CYS A 107 -15.95 -14.41 -4.68
C CYS A 107 -15.05 -15.52 -5.22
N SER A 108 -14.58 -16.40 -4.32
CA SER A 108 -13.98 -17.69 -4.66
C SER A 108 -14.99 -18.62 -5.33
#